data_AF-A0A6P8YRT7-F1
#
_entry.id   AF-A0A6P8YRT7-F1
#
_cell.length_a   1.000
_cell.length_b   1.000
_cell.length_c   1.000
_cell.angle_alpha   90.00
_cell.angle_beta   90.00
_cell.angle_gamma   90.00
#
_symmetry.space_group_name_H-M   'P 1'
#
loop_
_entity.id
_entity.type
_entity.pdbx_description
1 polymer ?
#
loop_
_entity_poly.entity_id
_entity_poly.type
_entity_poly.pdbx_seq_one_letter_code
_entity_poly.pdbx_strand_id
1 'polypeptide(L)'
;MSLKLLWWRMLGAVDQAAGLLVTSFQKARLQDVESNTMKVGPGEAARLRTFRRLWMALRDILDEIGLKGGTSMLVLQAVEALSLLLYSVQTVLAIIKGFTWATLWMTILATVSLVSSSTLCDSGQKVADKMQMVAVLLESTPAANLSPAVEYELDVFRQNMVLKSAAIRLCGFVPLNRPFLGSVLVVLLTYLMVLLQFALL
;
A
#
# COMPACT_ATOMS: atom_id res chain seq x y z
N MET A 1 20.79 7.94 9.76
CA MET A 1 19.68 6.96 9.72
C MET A 1 19.05 7.04 8.33
N SER A 2 19.08 5.97 7.54
CA SER A 2 18.70 6.03 6.12
C SER A 2 17.19 6.29 5.96
N LEU A 3 16.82 7.21 5.06
CA LEU A 3 15.42 7.58 4.77
C LEU A 3 14.57 6.33 4.44
N LYS A 4 15.15 5.34 3.77
CA LYS A 4 14.54 4.03 3.47
C LYS A 4 14.12 3.26 4.72
N LEU A 5 14.95 3.25 5.77
CA LEU A 5 14.66 2.55 7.01
C LEU A 5 13.50 3.22 7.76
N LEU A 6 13.41 4.54 7.70
CA LEU A 6 12.31 5.31 8.28
C LEU A 6 10.99 4.97 7.58
N TRP A 7 10.98 4.95 6.24
CA TRP A 7 9.83 4.50 5.45
C TRP A 7 9.40 3.08 5.78
N TRP A 8 10.37 2.16 5.87
CA TRP A 8 10.08 0.77 6.17
C TRP A 8 9.46 0.60 7.56
N ARG A 9 9.95 1.32 8.56
CA ARG A 9 9.36 1.33 9.92
C ARG A 9 7.96 1.93 9.94
N MET A 10 7.73 3.03 9.22
CA MET A 10 6.41 3.66 9.11
C MET A 10 5.39 2.72 8.46
N LEU A 11 5.75 2.11 7.32
CA LEU A 11 4.90 1.14 6.63
C LEU A 11 4.62 -0.09 7.49
N GLY A 12 5.62 -0.58 8.23
CA GLY A 12 5.45 -1.70 9.16
C GLY A 12 4.48 -1.38 10.30
N ALA A 13 4.57 -0.18 10.89
CA ALA A 13 3.66 0.25 11.96
C ALA A 13 2.20 0.38 11.45
N VAL A 14 2.02 0.95 10.25
CA VAL A 14 0.72 1.08 9.59
C VAL A 14 0.13 -0.29 9.25
N ASP A 15 0.95 -1.21 8.72
CA ASP A 15 0.52 -2.58 8.40
C ASP A 15 0.06 -3.36 9.64
N GLN A 16 0.77 -3.18 10.76
CA GLN A 16 0.36 -3.75 12.06
C GLN A 16 -0.96 -3.14 12.55
N ALA A 17 -1.11 -1.81 12.50
CA ALA A 17 -2.33 -1.13 12.91
C ALA A 17 -3.55 -1.57 12.07
N ALA A 18 -3.38 -1.67 10.74
CA ALA A 18 -4.40 -2.19 9.84
C ALA A 18 -4.74 -3.66 10.16
N GLY A 19 -3.73 -4.48 10.47
CA GLY A 19 -3.94 -5.88 10.87
C GLY A 19 -4.71 -6.03 12.18
N LEU A 20 -4.42 -5.19 13.18
CA LEU A 20 -5.16 -5.15 14.44
C LEU A 20 -6.61 -4.71 14.22
N LEU A 21 -6.85 -3.76 13.31
CA LEU A 21 -8.21 -3.33 12.97
C LEU A 21 -9.00 -4.47 12.32
N VAL A 22 -8.42 -5.18 11.34
CA VAL A 22 -9.08 -6.33 10.69
C VAL A 22 -9.37 -7.44 11.69
N THR A 23 -8.39 -7.83 12.50
CA THR A 23 -8.54 -8.95 13.44
C THR A 23 -9.53 -8.62 14.56
N SER A 24 -9.57 -7.38 15.05
CA SER A 24 -10.58 -6.95 16.04
C SER A 24 -11.99 -6.95 15.44
N PHE A 25 -12.14 -6.53 14.18
CA PHE A 25 -13.41 -6.58 13.48
C PHE A 25 -13.90 -8.02 13.25
N GLN A 26 -13.00 -8.92 12.84
CA GLN A 26 -13.31 -10.34 12.67
C GLN A 26 -13.70 -11.00 13.99
N LYS A 27 -12.97 -10.74 15.07
CA LYS A 27 -13.29 -11.28 16.41
C LYS A 27 -14.65 -10.79 16.91
N ALA A 28 -14.96 -9.51 16.70
CA ALA A 28 -16.27 -8.96 17.06
C ALA A 28 -17.40 -9.70 16.31
N ARG A 29 -17.22 -9.92 15.00
CA ARG A 29 -18.19 -10.67 14.19
C ARG A 29 -18.36 -12.11 14.65
N LEU A 30 -17.27 -12.80 15.02
CA LEU A 30 -17.33 -14.19 15.50
C LEU A 30 -18.08 -14.30 16.84
N GLN A 31 -17.89 -13.35 17.75
CA GLN A 31 -18.61 -13.30 19.02
C GLN A 31 -20.11 -13.05 18.83
N ASP A 32 -20.49 -12.23 17.83
CA ASP A 32 -21.89 -11.98 17.51
C ASP A 32 -22.58 -13.22 16.89
N VAL A 33 -21.84 -14.05 16.16
CA VAL A 33 -22.33 -15.32 15.60
C VAL A 33 -22.51 -16.39 16.69
N GLU A 34 -21.55 -16.50 17.63
CA GLU A 34 -21.56 -17.53 18.68
C GLU A 34 -22.59 -17.23 19.79
N SER A 35 -22.84 -15.96 20.08
CA SER A 35 -23.79 -15.57 21.15
C SER A 35 -25.26 -15.72 20.77
N ASN A 36 -25.61 -15.90 19.49
CA ASN A 36 -26.98 -16.06 18.96
C ASN A 36 -27.99 -14.99 19.45
N THR A 37 -27.52 -13.92 20.08
CA THR A 37 -28.31 -12.82 20.62
C THR A 37 -28.23 -11.65 19.65
N MET A 38 -29.04 -11.71 18.60
CA MET A 38 -29.45 -10.53 17.82
C MET A 38 -30.34 -9.58 18.66
N LYS A 39 -29.95 -9.28 19.90
CA LYS A 39 -30.49 -8.12 20.63
C LYS A 39 -29.47 -7.00 20.51
N VAL A 40 -29.42 -6.49 19.29
CA VAL A 40 -28.67 -5.32 18.82
C VAL A 40 -29.08 -4.11 19.66
N GLY A 41 -28.38 -3.89 20.77
CA GLY A 41 -28.62 -2.81 21.70
C GLY A 41 -27.81 -1.55 21.38
N PRO A 42 -27.99 -0.45 22.14
CA PRO A 42 -27.22 0.79 21.98
C PRO A 42 -25.70 0.60 22.13
N GLY A 43 -25.25 -0.49 22.77
CA GLY A 43 -23.84 -0.87 22.89
C GLY A 43 -23.17 -1.24 21.56
N GLU A 44 -23.89 -1.83 20.60
CA GLU A 44 -23.34 -2.17 19.28
C GLU A 44 -23.19 -0.92 18.40
N ALA A 45 -24.14 0.00 18.45
CA ALA A 45 -24.01 1.32 17.81
C ALA A 45 -22.77 2.08 18.31
N ALA A 46 -22.42 1.94 19.60
CA ALA A 46 -21.23 2.56 20.18
C ALA A 46 -19.93 1.86 19.72
N ARG A 47 -19.94 0.52 19.58
CA ARG A 47 -18.82 -0.25 19.03
C ARG A 47 -18.57 0.08 17.56
N LEU A 48 -19.64 0.12 16.74
CA LEU A 48 -19.54 0.46 15.32
C LEU A 48 -19.03 1.90 15.13
N ARG A 49 -19.47 2.84 15.95
CA ARG A 49 -18.91 4.20 16.01
C ARG A 49 -17.42 4.22 16.34
N THR A 50 -16.98 3.34 17.24
CA THR A 50 -15.56 3.22 17.61
C THR A 50 -14.74 2.67 16.45
N PHE A 51 -15.22 1.63 15.77
CA PHE A 51 -14.58 1.09 14.56
C PHE A 51 -14.51 2.13 13.45
N ARG A 52 -15.60 2.88 13.21
CA ARG A 52 -15.62 3.99 12.24
C ARG A 52 -14.57 5.06 12.59
N ARG A 53 -14.44 5.44 13.86
CA ARG A 53 -13.41 6.39 14.32
C ARG A 53 -12.00 5.85 14.11
N LEU A 54 -11.75 4.59 14.46
CA LEU A 54 -10.44 3.95 14.26
C LEU A 54 -10.07 3.86 12.78
N TRP A 55 -11.03 3.51 11.93
CA TRP A 55 -10.87 3.50 10.48
C TRP A 55 -10.50 4.89 9.95
N MET A 56 -11.25 5.92 10.35
CA MET A 56 -11.01 7.30 9.95
C MET A 56 -9.63 7.78 10.43
N ALA A 57 -9.27 7.50 11.68
CA ALA A 57 -7.96 7.86 12.24
C ALA A 57 -6.80 7.16 11.51
N LEU A 58 -6.92 5.86 11.24
CA LEU A 58 -5.90 5.13 10.48
C LEU A 58 -5.77 5.70 9.07
N ARG A 59 -6.87 6.08 8.44
CA ARG A 59 -6.87 6.68 7.12
C ARG A 59 -6.31 8.11 7.12
N ASP A 60 -6.58 8.92 8.14
CA ASP A 60 -5.96 10.23 8.29
C ASP A 60 -4.43 10.10 8.44
N ILE A 61 -3.96 9.07 9.15
CA ILE A 61 -2.52 8.72 9.22
C ILE A 61 -1.98 8.32 7.84
N LEU A 62 -2.71 7.52 7.06
CA LEU A 62 -2.30 7.16 5.69
C LEU A 62 -2.17 8.40 4.79
N ASP A 63 -3.13 9.31 4.86
CA ASP A 63 -3.13 10.54 4.09
C ASP A 63 -1.99 11.46 4.54
N GLU A 64 -1.72 11.56 5.85
CA GLU A 64 -0.63 12.36 6.41
C GLU A 64 0.75 11.80 6.01
N ILE A 65 0.95 10.49 6.07
CA ILE A 65 2.16 9.82 5.59
C ILE A 65 2.32 10.02 4.08
N GLY A 66 1.23 9.88 3.33
CA GLY A 66 1.20 10.10 1.88
C GLY A 66 1.52 11.54 1.49
N LEU A 67 1.06 12.53 2.26
CA LEU A 67 1.24 13.95 1.95
C LEU A 67 2.59 14.49 2.44
N LYS A 68 2.94 14.28 3.71
CA LYS A 68 4.19 14.77 4.30
C LYS A 68 5.39 13.94 3.86
N GLY A 69 5.19 12.63 3.73
CA GLY A 69 6.22 11.72 3.27
C GLY A 69 6.31 11.64 1.74
N GLY A 70 5.20 11.82 1.03
CA GLY A 70 5.09 11.55 -0.41
C GLY A 70 6.20 12.15 -1.26
N THR A 71 6.58 13.41 -1.00
CA THR A 71 7.67 14.07 -1.73
C THR A 71 9.00 13.35 -1.54
N SER A 72 9.34 12.98 -0.31
CA SER A 72 10.59 12.26 0.00
C SER A 72 10.63 10.88 -0.65
N MET A 73 9.49 10.19 -0.71
CA MET A 73 9.36 8.88 -1.35
C MET A 73 9.42 8.99 -2.87
N LEU A 74 8.81 10.02 -3.47
CA LEU A 74 8.92 10.27 -4.91
C LEU A 74 10.35 10.59 -5.31
N VAL A 75 11.06 11.42 -4.54
CA VAL A 75 12.49 11.70 -4.78
C VAL A 75 13.32 10.43 -4.66
N LEU A 76 13.06 9.59 -3.64
CA LEU A 76 13.73 8.31 -3.48
C LEU A 76 13.46 7.39 -4.69
N GLN A 77 12.21 7.25 -5.12
CA GLN A 77 11.83 6.46 -6.29
C GLN A 77 12.44 7.01 -7.59
N ALA A 78 12.56 8.33 -7.74
CA ALA A 78 13.22 8.94 -8.89
C ALA A 78 14.72 8.64 -8.92
N VAL A 79 15.40 8.70 -7.77
CA VAL A 79 16.83 8.33 -7.66
C VAL A 79 17.03 6.84 -7.94
N GLU A 80 16.13 5.97 -7.47
CA GLU A 80 16.13 4.54 -7.77
C GLU A 80 15.91 4.28 -9.27
N ALA A 81 14.95 4.95 -9.89
CA ALA A 81 14.71 4.86 -11.33
C ALA A 81 15.92 5.31 -12.15
N LEU A 82 16.57 6.43 -11.76
CA LEU A 82 17.81 6.89 -12.39
C LEU A 82 18.94 5.87 -12.25
N SER A 83 19.07 5.24 -11.07
CA SER A 83 20.09 4.21 -10.82
C SER A 83 19.87 2.98 -11.71
N LEU A 84 18.61 2.57 -11.89
CA LEU A 84 18.23 1.48 -12.79
C LEU A 84 18.49 1.82 -14.27
N LEU A 85 18.27 3.07 -14.67
CA LEU A 85 18.61 3.56 -16.02
C LEU A 85 20.13 3.56 -16.27
N LEU A 86 20.93 3.99 -15.30
CA LEU A 86 22.39 3.94 -15.43
C LEU A 86 22.89 2.48 -15.54
N TYR A 87 22.28 1.57 -14.78
CA TYR A 87 22.55 0.14 -14.89
C TYR A 87 22.17 -0.42 -16.28
N SER A 88 21.03 -0.02 -16.85
CA SER A 88 20.60 -0.51 -18.15
C SER A 88 21.59 -0.12 -19.26
N VAL A 89 22.10 1.10 -19.24
CA VAL A 89 23.18 1.56 -20.14
C VAL A 89 24.47 0.75 -19.95
N GLN A 90 24.89 0.53 -18.71
CA GLN A 90 26.10 -0.27 -18.42
C GLN A 90 25.95 -1.73 -18.84
N THR A 91 24.74 -2.28 -18.76
CA THR A 91 24.44 -3.64 -19.23
C THR A 91 24.62 -3.72 -20.75
N VAL A 92 24.12 -2.73 -21.51
CA VAL A 92 24.33 -2.66 -22.96
C VAL A 92 25.82 -2.54 -23.31
N LEU A 93 26.55 -1.68 -22.60
CA LEU A 93 28.01 -1.55 -22.79
C LEU A 93 28.75 -2.86 -22.50
N ALA A 94 28.34 -3.61 -21.47
CA ALA A 94 28.93 -4.90 -21.13
C ALA A 94 28.69 -5.96 -22.22
N ILE A 95 27.54 -5.92 -22.90
CA ILE A 95 27.24 -6.81 -24.03
C ILE A 95 28.18 -6.51 -25.21
N ILE A 96 28.44 -5.23 -25.49
CA ILE A 96 29.23 -4.82 -26.66
C ILE A 96 30.75 -4.90 -26.40
N LYS A 97 31.21 -4.38 -25.26
CA LYS A 97 32.63 -4.18 -24.94
C LYS A 97 33.19 -5.22 -23.98
N GLY A 98 32.35 -6.12 -23.48
CA GLY A 98 32.71 -7.13 -22.50
C GLY A 98 32.47 -6.69 -21.05
N PHE A 99 32.44 -7.68 -20.17
CA PHE A 99 32.11 -7.49 -18.75
C PHE A 99 33.24 -6.78 -18.00
N THR A 100 32.88 -5.79 -17.18
CA THR A 100 33.84 -5.04 -16.35
C THR A 100 33.46 -5.10 -14.87
N TRP A 101 34.41 -4.76 -13.99
CA TRP A 101 34.14 -4.65 -12.56
C TRP A 101 33.05 -3.60 -12.24
N ALA A 102 32.97 -2.54 -13.04
CA ALA A 102 31.91 -1.54 -12.93
C ALA A 102 30.53 -2.14 -13.20
N THR A 103 30.42 -3.06 -14.16
CA THR A 103 29.19 -3.81 -14.45
C THR A 103 28.72 -4.58 -13.23
N LEU A 104 29.62 -5.33 -12.58
CA LEU A 104 29.29 -6.11 -11.37
C LEU A 104 28.71 -5.23 -10.25
N TRP A 105 29.37 -4.09 -9.96
CA TRP A 105 28.93 -3.17 -8.91
C TRP A 105 27.55 -2.58 -9.21
N MET A 106 27.30 -2.19 -10.46
CA MET A 106 26.01 -1.64 -10.88
C MET A 106 24.91 -2.70 -10.84
N THR A 107 25.20 -3.97 -11.14
CA THR A 107 24.24 -5.08 -10.98
C THR A 107 23.81 -5.26 -9.53
N ILE A 108 24.77 -5.21 -8.59
CA ILE A 108 24.49 -5.33 -7.15
C ILE A 108 23.63 -4.14 -6.70
N LEU A 109 23.96 -2.92 -7.12
CA LEU A 109 23.20 -1.73 -6.75
C LEU A 109 21.77 -1.76 -7.32
N ALA A 110 21.61 -2.18 -8.58
CA ALA A 110 20.32 -2.32 -9.24
C ALA A 110 19.44 -3.37 -8.56
N THR A 111 20.00 -4.54 -8.21
CA THR A 111 19.26 -5.60 -7.51
C THR A 111 18.82 -5.15 -6.12
N VAL A 112 19.68 -4.49 -5.34
CA VAL A 112 19.30 -3.91 -4.03
C VAL A 112 18.21 -2.86 -4.19
N SER A 113 18.32 -1.99 -5.21
CA SER A 113 17.30 -0.98 -5.49
C SER A 113 15.95 -1.63 -5.77
N LEU A 114 15.91 -2.62 -6.66
CA LEU A 114 14.69 -3.31 -7.07
C LEU A 114 14.02 -4.07 -5.92
N VAL A 115 14.81 -4.72 -5.05
CA VAL A 115 14.31 -5.36 -3.83
C VAL A 115 13.76 -4.33 -2.84
N SER A 116 14.41 -3.17 -2.71
CA SER A 116 13.90 -2.12 -1.83
C SER A 116 12.58 -1.52 -2.34
N SER A 117 12.46 -1.23 -3.65
CA SER A 117 11.22 -0.70 -4.22
C SER A 117 10.08 -1.74 -4.17
N SER A 118 10.38 -3.03 -4.37
CA SER A 118 9.39 -4.11 -4.29
C SER A 118 8.83 -4.28 -2.88
N THR A 119 9.70 -4.31 -1.87
CA THR A 119 9.26 -4.44 -0.47
C THR A 119 8.43 -3.24 0.00
N LEU A 120 8.74 -2.03 -0.46
CA LEU A 120 7.96 -0.82 -0.18
C LEU A 120 6.58 -0.86 -0.84
N CYS A 121 6.51 -1.22 -2.13
CA CYS A 121 5.24 -1.34 -2.85
C CYS A 121 4.37 -2.50 -2.32
N ASP A 122 5.00 -3.60 -1.89
CA ASP A 122 4.31 -4.73 -1.26
C ASP A 122 3.70 -4.34 0.09
N SER A 123 4.40 -3.54 0.88
CA SER A 123 3.88 -3.05 2.16
C SER A 123 2.70 -2.10 1.95
N GLY A 124 2.80 -1.20 0.95
CA GLY A 124 1.68 -0.33 0.56
C GLY A 124 0.46 -1.13 0.07
N GLN A 125 0.67 -2.17 -0.72
CA GLN A 125 -0.39 -3.08 -1.18
C GLN A 125 -1.05 -3.82 -0.01
N LYS A 126 -0.27 -4.38 0.92
CA LYS A 126 -0.81 -5.11 2.09
C LYS A 126 -1.74 -4.23 2.93
N VAL A 127 -1.36 -2.97 3.13
CA VAL A 127 -2.21 -2.00 3.84
C VAL A 127 -3.52 -1.79 3.07
N ALA A 128 -3.46 -1.57 1.76
CA ALA A 128 -4.65 -1.41 0.93
C ALA A 128 -5.56 -2.65 0.95
N ASP A 129 -4.99 -3.86 0.86
CA ASP A 129 -5.73 -5.12 0.89
C ASP A 129 -6.43 -5.34 2.23
N LYS A 130 -5.74 -5.09 3.36
CA LYS A 130 -6.32 -5.17 4.71
C LYS A 130 -7.46 -4.18 4.88
N MET A 131 -7.29 -2.98 4.38
CA MET A 131 -8.32 -1.95 4.44
C MET A 131 -9.54 -2.35 3.58
N GLN A 132 -9.32 -2.85 2.36
CA GLN A 132 -10.38 -3.38 1.52
C GLN A 132 -11.11 -4.57 2.18
N MET A 133 -10.40 -5.42 2.92
CA MET A 133 -11.00 -6.53 3.65
C MET A 133 -12.01 -6.05 4.70
N VAL A 134 -11.75 -4.95 5.41
CA VAL A 134 -12.73 -4.36 6.35
C VAL A 134 -13.99 -3.92 5.59
N ALA A 135 -13.84 -3.30 4.42
CA ALA A 135 -14.98 -2.88 3.60
C ALA A 135 -15.83 -4.09 3.15
N VAL A 136 -15.21 -5.15 2.67
CA VAL A 136 -15.90 -6.39 2.27
C VAL A 136 -16.60 -7.05 3.47
N LEU A 137 -15.94 -7.07 4.64
CA LEU A 137 -16.56 -7.60 5.86
C LEU A 137 -17.79 -6.78 6.28
N LEU A 138 -17.74 -5.46 6.14
CA LEU A 138 -18.85 -4.55 6.43
C LEU A 138 -20.04 -4.71 5.46
N GLU A 139 -19.76 -4.92 4.18
CA GLU A 139 -20.78 -5.20 3.15
C GLU A 139 -21.46 -6.55 3.39
N SER A 140 -20.69 -7.58 3.77
CA SER A 140 -21.21 -8.92 4.06
C SER A 140 -21.98 -9.04 5.38
N THR A 141 -22.18 -7.93 6.12
CA THR A 141 -22.97 -7.91 7.35
C THR A 141 -24.46 -7.75 6.98
N PRO A 142 -25.31 -8.77 7.18
CA PRO A 142 -26.71 -8.74 6.74
C PRO A 142 -27.49 -7.70 7.55
N ALA A 143 -28.24 -6.84 6.84
CA ALA A 143 -29.09 -5.80 7.44
C ALA A 143 -30.35 -6.36 8.15
N ALA A 144 -30.62 -7.66 8.00
CA ALA A 144 -31.81 -8.30 8.57
C ALA A 144 -31.74 -8.31 10.10
N ASN A 145 -32.76 -7.73 10.76
CA ASN A 145 -32.94 -7.63 12.21
C ASN A 145 -32.03 -6.64 12.96
N LEU A 146 -31.45 -5.63 12.30
CA LEU A 146 -30.73 -4.56 12.99
C LEU A 146 -31.67 -3.48 13.55
N SER A 147 -31.27 -2.91 14.70
CA SER A 147 -31.91 -1.70 15.23
C SER A 147 -31.69 -0.53 14.26
N PRO A 148 -32.68 0.36 14.05
CA PRO A 148 -32.56 1.50 13.12
C PRO A 148 -31.37 2.41 13.43
N ALA A 149 -30.94 2.48 14.69
CA ALA A 149 -29.75 3.25 15.09
C ALA A 149 -28.44 2.63 14.60
N VAL A 150 -28.36 1.29 14.50
CA VAL A 150 -27.18 0.58 14.01
C VAL A 150 -27.17 0.55 12.48
N GLU A 151 -28.35 0.42 11.86
CA GLU A 151 -28.52 0.52 10.41
C GLU A 151 -28.04 1.89 9.90
N TYR A 152 -28.44 2.99 10.56
CA TYR A 152 -27.94 4.33 10.23
C TYR A 152 -26.41 4.46 10.34
N GLU A 153 -25.80 3.98 11.43
CA GLU A 153 -24.34 4.06 11.59
C GLU A 153 -23.59 3.15 10.60
N LEU A 154 -24.17 2.00 10.24
CA LEU A 154 -23.62 1.11 9.23
C LEU A 154 -23.62 1.75 7.84
N ASP A 155 -24.72 2.41 7.48
CA ASP A 155 -24.82 3.15 6.22
C ASP A 155 -23.86 4.32 6.15
N VAL A 156 -23.76 5.11 7.23
CA VAL A 156 -22.76 6.19 7.34
C VAL A 156 -21.34 5.62 7.21
N PHE A 157 -21.06 4.45 7.77
CA PHE A 157 -19.74 3.85 7.66
C PHE A 157 -19.45 3.37 6.22
N ARG A 158 -20.41 2.73 5.55
CA ARG A 158 -20.28 2.33 4.13
C ARG A 158 -20.05 3.53 3.21
N GLN A 159 -20.82 4.61 3.38
CA GLN A 159 -20.63 5.84 2.61
C GLN A 159 -19.22 6.42 2.79
N ASN A 160 -18.71 6.43 4.02
CA ASN A 160 -17.35 6.89 4.30
C ASN A 160 -16.27 6.04 3.62
N MET A 161 -16.50 4.72 3.48
CA MET A 161 -15.57 3.82 2.79
C MET A 161 -15.57 4.01 1.27
N VAL A 162 -16.76 4.20 0.67
CA VAL A 162 -16.89 4.43 -0.78
C VAL A 162 -16.23 5.75 -1.20
N LEU A 163 -16.41 6.81 -0.42
CA LEU A 163 -15.88 8.14 -0.75
C LEU A 163 -14.35 8.21 -0.63
N LYS A 164 -13.73 7.35 0.18
CA LYS A 164 -12.37 7.54 0.67
C LYS A 164 -11.60 6.20 0.60
N SER A 165 -10.96 5.97 -0.54
CA SER A 165 -10.08 4.82 -0.77
C SER A 165 -8.92 4.81 0.23
N ALA A 166 -8.85 3.75 1.04
CA ALA A 166 -7.83 3.58 2.07
C ALA A 166 -6.56 2.94 1.46
N ALA A 167 -5.80 3.77 0.75
CA ALA A 167 -4.49 3.42 0.21
C ALA A 167 -3.51 4.56 0.49
N ILE A 168 -2.22 4.22 0.64
CA ILE A 168 -1.17 5.23 0.78
C ILE A 168 -1.00 5.93 -0.56
N ARG A 169 -1.34 7.22 -0.62
CA ARG A 169 -1.23 8.04 -1.83
C ARG A 169 -0.08 9.03 -1.69
N LEU A 170 1.00 8.81 -2.45
CA LEU A 170 2.13 9.72 -2.53
C LEU A 170 1.67 11.07 -3.10
N CYS A 171 1.89 12.13 -2.33
CA CYS A 171 1.43 13.51 -2.62
C CYS A 171 -0.08 13.60 -2.88
N GLY A 172 -0.88 12.63 -2.46
CA GLY A 172 -2.33 12.57 -2.70
C GLY A 172 -2.76 12.03 -4.07
N PHE A 173 -1.83 11.74 -4.98
CA PHE A 173 -2.15 11.35 -6.37
C PHE A 173 -1.78 9.90 -6.69
N VAL A 174 -0.57 9.46 -6.33
CA VAL A 174 -0.02 8.18 -6.80
C VAL A 174 -0.15 7.13 -5.70
N PRO A 175 -0.94 6.06 -5.88
CA PRO A 175 -1.01 4.99 -4.90
C PRO A 175 0.32 4.23 -4.86
N LEU A 176 0.85 4.01 -3.65
CA LEU A 176 2.01 3.14 -3.45
C LEU A 176 1.55 1.68 -3.47
N ASN A 177 1.60 1.05 -4.64
CA ASN A 177 1.09 -0.30 -4.86
C ASN A 177 1.96 -1.10 -5.85
N ARG A 178 1.69 -2.41 -5.98
CA ARG A 178 2.41 -3.28 -6.94
C ARG A 178 2.28 -2.80 -8.40
N PRO A 179 1.09 -2.37 -8.89
CA PRO A 179 0.94 -1.81 -10.23
C PRO A 179 1.86 -0.62 -10.53
N PHE A 180 2.11 0.26 -9.55
CA PHE A 180 3.04 1.38 -9.70
C PHE A 180 4.46 0.89 -9.98
N LEU A 181 4.95 -0.11 -9.25
CA LEU A 181 6.26 -0.70 -9.55
C LEU A 181 6.27 -1.38 -10.93
N GLY A 182 5.18 -2.08 -11.27
CA GLY A 182 5.01 -2.71 -12.57
C GLY A 182 5.13 -1.71 -13.72
N SER A 183 4.49 -0.54 -13.61
CA SER A 183 4.58 0.49 -14.66
C SER A 183 5.99 1.05 -14.80
N VAL A 184 6.71 1.28 -13.69
CA VAL A 184 8.12 1.71 -13.71
C VAL A 184 9.01 0.67 -14.39
N LEU A 185 8.83 -0.61 -14.08
CA LEU A 185 9.62 -1.70 -14.68
C LEU A 185 9.34 -1.87 -16.17
N VAL A 186 8.08 -1.74 -16.60
CA VAL A 186 7.73 -1.79 -18.03
C VAL A 186 8.42 -0.65 -18.77
N VAL A 187 8.36 0.58 -18.26
CA VAL A 187 9.04 1.73 -18.88
C VAL A 187 10.55 1.51 -18.96
N LEU A 188 11.16 0.99 -17.89
CA LEU A 188 12.60 0.66 -17.86
C LEU A 188 12.97 -0.39 -18.92
N LEU A 189 12.17 -1.46 -19.04
CA LEU A 189 12.39 -2.52 -20.03
C LEU A 189 12.23 -2.01 -21.45
N THR A 190 11.21 -1.19 -21.70
CA THR A 190 11.02 -0.54 -23.00
C THR A 190 12.22 0.33 -23.35
N TYR A 191 12.71 1.14 -22.41
CA TYR A 191 13.89 1.98 -22.63
C TYR A 191 15.16 1.17 -22.89
N LEU A 192 15.39 0.10 -22.11
CA LEU A 192 16.52 -0.81 -22.33
C LEU A 192 16.45 -1.46 -23.72
N MET A 193 15.27 -1.91 -24.15
CA MET A 193 15.09 -2.52 -25.46
C MET A 193 15.39 -1.53 -26.59
N VAL A 194 14.96 -0.28 -26.45
CA VAL A 194 15.26 0.80 -27.41
C VAL A 194 16.76 1.11 -27.44
N LEU A 195 17.42 1.23 -26.28
CA LEU A 195 18.87 1.44 -26.22
C LEU A 195 19.64 0.29 -26.85
N LEU A 196 19.21 -0.94 -26.60
CA LEU A 196 19.85 -2.13 -27.16
C LEU A 196 19.74 -2.15 -28.69
N GLN A 197 18.58 -1.76 -29.24
CA GLN A 197 18.40 -1.63 -30.69
C GLN A 197 19.39 -0.61 -31.28
N PHE A 198 19.49 0.58 -30.69
CA PHE A 198 20.42 1.62 -31.17
C PHE A 198 21.90 1.27 -31.01
N ALA A 199 22.23 0.37 -30.08
CA ALA A 199 23.62 0.00 -29.82
C ALA A 199 24.08 -1.23 -30.63
N LEU A 200 23.13 -2.03 -31.14
CA LEU A 200 23.39 -3.18 -32.02
C LEU A 200 23.28 -2.86 -33.51
N LEU A 201 22.56 -1.78 -33.87
CA LEU A 201 22.54 -1.17 -35.21
C LEU A 201 23.75 -0.27 -35.42
#